data_AF-D5SXK3-F1
#
_entry.id   AF-D5SXK3-F1
#
_cell.length_a   1.000
_cell.length_b   1.000
_cell.length_c   1.000
_cell.angle_alpha   90.00
_cell.angle_beta   90.00
_cell.angle_gamma   90.00
#
_symmetry.space_group_name_H-M   'P 1'
#
loop_
_entity.id
_entity.type
_entity.pdbx_description
1 polymer ?
#
loop_
_entity_poly.entity_id
_entity_poly.type
_entity_poly.pdbx_seq_one_letter_code
_entity_poly.pdbx_strand_id
1 'polypeptide(L)'
;MSASKRWGIGAVAVLLVAGAWLTAGAQQRAVPDSRRDDKLSALMLAKLASSQRVVSGLVSEDFAEIRRGAEELNRICEATEWAGHSDQIYSHHRTELKRQSQKLIKLADDRNLDGAAFTYMQSLTMCISCHQYCRDVLKIADDTDSIDRVVPIPISEEEPQRLDKRSIPR
;
A
#
# COMPACT_ATOMS: atom_id res chain seq x y z
N MET A 1 -43.81 -19.53 61.15
CA MET A 1 -43.71 -18.33 60.28
C MET A 1 -42.38 -17.65 60.61
N SER A 2 -41.40 -17.36 59.76
CA SER A 2 -41.18 -17.49 58.31
C SER A 2 -39.64 -17.55 58.14
N ALA A 3 -39.10 -18.66 57.63
CA ALA A 3 -37.68 -18.86 57.37
C ALA A 3 -37.32 -18.66 55.88
N SER A 4 -38.12 -17.87 55.15
CA SER A 4 -37.94 -17.68 53.69
C SER A 4 -37.44 -16.29 53.28
N LYS A 5 -37.07 -15.41 54.22
CA LYS A 5 -36.78 -13.99 53.92
C LYS A 5 -35.32 -13.55 54.02
N ARG A 6 -34.34 -14.48 54.00
CA ARG A 6 -32.89 -14.13 54.02
C ARG A 6 -32.12 -14.58 52.78
N TRP A 7 -32.78 -15.21 51.82
CA TRP A 7 -32.20 -15.66 50.55
C TRP A 7 -32.43 -14.67 49.38
N GLY A 8 -32.86 -13.44 49.67
CA GLY A 8 -33.08 -12.41 48.64
C GLY A 8 -31.90 -11.46 48.42
N ILE A 9 -30.95 -11.36 49.36
CA ILE A 9 -29.92 -10.30 49.35
C ILE A 9 -28.55 -10.81 48.88
N GLY A 10 -28.24 -12.10 49.11
CA GLY A 10 -26.95 -12.68 48.70
C GLY A 10 -26.81 -12.92 47.19
N ALA A 11 -27.90 -13.21 46.48
CA ALA A 11 -27.86 -13.52 45.05
C ALA A 11 -27.68 -12.26 44.17
N VAL A 12 -28.14 -11.10 44.62
CA VAL A 12 -28.04 -9.83 43.86
C VAL A 12 -26.63 -9.25 43.94
N ALA A 13 -25.94 -9.38 45.08
CA ALA A 13 -24.59 -8.84 45.26
C ALA A 13 -23.52 -9.61 44.46
N VAL A 14 -23.67 -10.92 44.29
CA VAL A 14 -22.71 -11.75 43.53
C VAL A 14 -22.84 -11.53 42.01
N LEU A 15 -24.05 -11.26 41.51
CA LEU A 15 -24.29 -10.93 40.10
C LEU A 15 -23.74 -9.55 39.70
N LEU A 16 -23.66 -8.59 40.63
CA LEU A 16 -23.10 -7.26 40.34
C LEU A 16 -21.56 -7.24 40.35
N VAL A 17 -20.90 -8.09 41.15
CA VAL A 17 -19.43 -8.19 41.14
C VAL A 17 -18.95 -8.99 39.94
N ALA A 18 -19.67 -10.04 39.51
CA ALA A 18 -19.33 -10.79 38.30
C ALA A 18 -19.54 -9.98 37.00
N GLY A 19 -20.50 -9.06 36.96
CA GLY A 19 -20.74 -8.18 35.82
C GLY A 19 -19.62 -7.14 35.60
N ALA A 20 -18.90 -6.74 36.66
CA ALA A 20 -17.84 -5.73 36.57
C ALA A 20 -16.53 -6.26 35.96
N TRP A 21 -16.29 -7.58 36.00
CA TRP A 21 -15.09 -8.18 35.38
C TRP A 21 -15.30 -8.50 33.89
N LEU A 22 -16.54 -8.57 33.42
CA LEU A 22 -16.87 -8.82 32.01
C LEU A 22 -16.80 -7.55 31.14
N THR A 23 -16.80 -6.35 31.73
CA THR A 23 -16.65 -5.08 30.99
C THR A 23 -15.21 -4.56 30.95
N ALA A 24 -14.31 -5.07 31.79
CA ALA A 24 -12.90 -4.65 31.82
C ALA A 24 -12.02 -5.30 30.72
N GLY A 25 -12.53 -6.34 30.03
CA GLY A 25 -11.77 -7.09 29.01
C GLY A 25 -11.88 -6.56 27.58
N ALA A 26 -12.69 -5.54 27.32
CA ALA A 26 -13.01 -5.09 25.96
C ALA A 26 -12.43 -3.72 25.58
N GLN A 27 -11.47 -3.18 26.34
CA GLN A 27 -10.72 -2.00 25.90
C GLN A 27 -9.59 -2.45 24.95
N GLN A 28 -9.95 -2.83 23.73
CA GLN A 28 -9.02 -2.85 22.61
C GLN A 28 -8.49 -1.43 22.45
N ARG A 29 -7.27 -1.16 22.93
CA ARG A 29 -6.56 0.08 22.63
C ARG A 29 -6.41 0.15 21.12
N ALA A 30 -7.16 1.05 20.49
CA ALA A 30 -6.92 1.47 19.12
C ALA A 30 -5.44 1.91 19.02
N VAL A 31 -4.69 1.27 18.13
CA VAL A 31 -3.33 1.66 17.80
C VAL A 31 -3.40 3.08 17.22
N PRO A 32 -2.50 4.02 17.57
CA PRO A 32 -2.52 5.38 17.04
C PRO A 32 -2.41 5.36 15.50
N ASP A 33 -3.26 6.15 14.84
CA ASP A 33 -3.42 6.21 13.39
C ASP A 33 -2.09 6.47 12.64
N SER A 34 -1.22 7.32 13.21
CA SER A 34 0.07 7.70 12.63
C SER A 34 1.00 6.53 12.30
N ARG A 35 1.01 5.46 13.12
CA ARG A 35 1.88 4.29 12.87
C ARG A 35 1.38 3.45 11.68
N ARG A 36 0.07 3.48 11.42
CA ARG A 36 -0.54 2.79 10.27
C ARG A 36 -0.21 3.54 8.98
N ASP A 37 -0.25 4.86 9.02
CA ASP A 37 0.09 5.72 7.89
C ASP A 37 1.58 5.59 7.51
N ASP A 38 2.49 5.60 8.49
CA ASP A 38 3.92 5.41 8.23
C ASP A 38 4.22 4.08 7.52
N LYS A 39 3.55 3.00 7.93
CA LYS A 39 3.69 1.68 7.29
C LYS A 39 3.13 1.69 5.86
N LEU A 40 2.00 2.35 5.64
CA LEU A 40 1.42 2.48 4.30
C LEU A 40 2.33 3.28 3.37
N SER A 41 2.88 4.41 3.85
CA SER A 41 3.85 5.21 3.10
C SER A 41 5.11 4.41 2.76
N ALA A 42 5.66 3.66 3.72
CA ALA A 42 6.81 2.78 3.49
C ALA A 42 6.52 1.73 2.42
N LEU A 43 5.32 1.12 2.42
CA LEU A 43 4.90 0.17 1.39
C LEU A 43 4.75 0.85 0.02
N MET A 44 4.24 2.08 -0.06
CA MET A 44 4.15 2.82 -1.32
C MET A 44 5.53 3.15 -1.89
N LEU A 45 6.48 3.54 -1.03
CA LEU A 45 7.87 3.75 -1.43
C LEU A 45 8.51 2.44 -1.92
N ALA A 46 8.26 1.32 -1.25
CA ALA A 46 8.73 0.01 -1.69
C ALA A 46 8.15 -0.40 -3.06
N LYS A 47 6.89 -0.06 -3.35
CA LYS A 47 6.28 -0.28 -4.69
C LYS A 47 6.96 0.53 -5.78
N LEU A 48 7.25 1.80 -5.49
CA LEU A 48 7.94 2.68 -6.41
C LEU A 48 9.34 2.12 -6.71
N ALA A 49 10.10 1.77 -5.67
CA ALA A 49 11.43 1.19 -5.80
C ALA A 49 11.40 -0.13 -6.59
N SER A 50 10.41 -0.99 -6.34
CA SER A 50 10.22 -2.25 -7.08
C SER A 50 9.94 -2.01 -8.57
N SER A 51 9.08 -1.03 -8.88
CA SER A 51 8.78 -0.66 -10.27
C SER A 51 10.00 -0.07 -10.99
N GLN A 52 10.74 0.82 -10.32
CA GLN A 52 12.01 1.37 -10.81
C GLN A 52 13.04 0.28 -11.09
N ARG A 53 13.11 -0.73 -10.22
CA ARG A 53 13.97 -1.89 -10.42
C ARG A 53 13.59 -2.69 -11.67
N VAL A 54 12.30 -2.94 -11.89
CA VAL A 54 11.82 -3.63 -13.10
C VAL A 54 12.22 -2.86 -14.36
N VAL A 55 11.97 -1.55 -14.43
CA VAL A 55 12.35 -0.76 -15.62
C VAL A 55 13.86 -0.66 -15.81
N SER A 56 14.64 -0.57 -14.72
CA SER A 56 16.11 -0.62 -14.80
C SER A 56 16.57 -1.92 -15.45
N GLY A 57 16.00 -3.05 -15.01
CA GLY A 57 16.29 -4.36 -15.60
C GLY A 57 15.85 -4.46 -17.06
N LEU A 58 14.68 -3.92 -17.42
CA LEU A 58 14.21 -3.89 -18.81
C LEU A 58 15.15 -3.11 -19.73
N VAL A 59 15.60 -1.92 -19.31
CA VAL A 59 16.47 -1.05 -20.13
C VAL A 59 17.89 -1.63 -20.26
N SER A 60 18.34 -2.41 -19.27
CA SER A 60 19.68 -3.00 -19.24
C SER A 60 19.70 -4.48 -19.65
N GLU A 61 18.57 -5.05 -20.07
CA GLU A 61 18.39 -6.49 -20.36
C GLU A 61 18.81 -7.41 -19.18
N ASP A 62 18.66 -6.93 -17.94
CA ASP A 62 18.96 -7.69 -16.73
C ASP A 62 17.71 -8.41 -16.22
N PHE A 63 17.53 -9.66 -16.67
CA PHE A 63 16.42 -10.51 -16.25
C PHE A 63 16.40 -10.81 -14.74
N ALA A 64 17.56 -10.86 -14.07
CA ALA A 64 17.61 -11.06 -12.63
C ALA A 64 17.05 -9.84 -11.90
N GLU A 65 17.35 -8.63 -12.40
CA GLU A 65 16.84 -7.39 -11.83
C GLU A 65 15.33 -7.21 -12.08
N ILE A 66 14.85 -7.54 -13.29
CA ILE A 66 13.40 -7.61 -13.60
C ILE A 66 12.70 -8.54 -12.60
N ARG A 67 13.22 -9.76 -12.45
CA ARG A 67 12.67 -10.79 -11.57
C ARG A 67 12.63 -10.32 -10.11
N ARG A 68 13.74 -9.77 -9.59
CA ARG A 68 13.83 -9.26 -8.22
C ARG A 68 12.83 -8.13 -7.96
N GLY A 69 12.69 -7.20 -8.90
CA GLY A 69 11.69 -6.13 -8.81
C GLY A 69 10.26 -6.67 -8.79
N ALA A 70 9.96 -7.64 -9.66
CA ALA A 70 8.64 -8.26 -9.75
C ALA A 70 8.29 -9.13 -8.54
N GLU A 71 9.26 -9.86 -7.96
CA GLU A 71 9.09 -10.63 -6.72
C GLU A 71 8.78 -9.73 -5.53
N GLU A 72 9.49 -8.61 -5.39
CA GLU A 72 9.22 -7.60 -4.36
C GLU A 72 7.82 -7.03 -4.54
N LEU A 73 7.44 -6.66 -5.77
CA LEU A 73 6.11 -6.15 -6.07
C LEU A 73 5.02 -7.17 -5.72
N ASN A 74 5.21 -8.45 -6.04
CA ASN A 74 4.28 -9.52 -5.67
C ASN A 74 4.16 -9.67 -4.15
N ARG A 75 5.28 -9.65 -3.41
CA ARG A 75 5.28 -9.72 -1.93
C ARG A 75 4.54 -8.54 -1.32
N ILE A 76 4.72 -7.33 -1.83
CA ILE A 76 3.97 -6.15 -1.36
C ILE A 76 2.47 -6.31 -1.66
N CYS A 77 2.08 -6.96 -2.76
CA CYS A 77 0.67 -7.21 -3.06
C CYS A 77 0.00 -8.15 -2.04
N GLU A 78 0.78 -9.00 -1.38
CA GLU A 78 0.32 -9.95 -0.35
C GLU A 78 0.27 -9.35 1.06
N ALA A 79 0.89 -8.20 1.28
CA ALA A 79 0.88 -7.51 2.56
C ALA A 79 -0.55 -7.14 3.00
N THR A 80 -0.89 -7.47 4.24
CA THR A 80 -2.23 -7.27 4.82
C THR A 80 -2.48 -5.80 5.19
N GLU A 81 -1.42 -5.03 5.40
CA GLU A 81 -1.45 -3.58 5.59
C GLU A 81 -2.08 -2.84 4.39
N TRP A 82 -2.12 -3.49 3.22
CA TRP A 82 -2.68 -2.95 1.99
C TRP A 82 -4.18 -3.31 1.79
N ALA A 83 -4.76 -4.10 2.71
CA ALA A 83 -6.17 -4.50 2.68
C ALA A 83 -7.09 -3.54 3.45
N GLY A 84 -6.65 -2.30 3.69
CA GLY A 84 -7.35 -1.34 4.56
C GLY A 84 -8.70 -0.83 4.04
N HIS A 85 -9.04 -1.09 2.77
CA HIS A 85 -10.31 -0.66 2.17
C HIS A 85 -11.08 -1.84 1.58
N SER A 86 -12.32 -2.03 2.03
CA SER A 86 -13.21 -3.11 1.58
C SER A 86 -13.85 -2.86 0.21
N ASP A 87 -13.33 -1.89 -0.55
CA ASP A 87 -13.91 -1.52 -1.84
C ASP A 87 -13.53 -2.54 -2.92
N GLN A 88 -14.51 -2.91 -3.75
CA GLN A 88 -14.35 -3.94 -4.76
C GLN A 88 -13.41 -3.52 -5.89
N ILE A 89 -13.47 -2.24 -6.31
CA ILE A 89 -12.64 -1.71 -7.40
C ILE A 89 -11.19 -1.57 -6.93
N TYR A 90 -11.00 -1.08 -5.70
CA TYR A 90 -9.69 -1.08 -5.05
C TYR A 90 -9.07 -2.49 -4.98
N SER A 91 -9.85 -3.47 -4.52
CA SER A 91 -9.42 -4.87 -4.44
C SER A 91 -9.11 -5.46 -5.82
N HIS A 92 -9.88 -5.09 -6.84
CA HIS A 92 -9.64 -5.48 -8.22
C HIS A 92 -8.28 -4.98 -8.73
N HIS A 93 -7.98 -3.69 -8.55
CA HIS A 93 -6.68 -3.13 -8.95
C HIS A 93 -5.50 -3.81 -8.25
N ARG A 94 -5.63 -4.12 -6.95
CA ARG A 94 -4.60 -4.85 -6.19
C ARG A 94 -4.38 -6.26 -6.73
N THR A 95 -5.47 -6.98 -6.99
CA THR A 95 -5.42 -8.35 -7.52
C THR A 95 -4.77 -8.38 -8.90
N GLU A 96 -5.10 -7.40 -9.74
CA GLU A 96 -4.55 -7.32 -11.08
C GLU A 96 -3.07 -6.93 -11.07
N LEU A 97 -2.63 -6.01 -10.19
CA LEU A 97 -1.21 -5.72 -10.01
C LEU A 97 -0.43 -6.97 -9.56
N LYS A 98 -1.00 -7.76 -8.65
CA LYS A 98 -0.41 -9.04 -8.23
C LYS A 98 -0.22 -9.98 -9.43
N ARG A 99 -1.26 -10.12 -10.24
CA ARG A 99 -1.23 -10.96 -11.46
C ARG A 99 -0.15 -10.51 -12.44
N GLN A 100 -0.01 -9.19 -12.67
CA GLN A 100 1.05 -8.67 -13.54
C GLN A 100 2.45 -8.93 -12.96
N SER A 101 2.61 -8.80 -11.64
CA SER A 101 3.88 -9.08 -10.95
C SER A 101 4.29 -10.54 -11.14
N GLN A 102 3.36 -11.49 -10.97
CA GLN A 102 3.61 -12.92 -11.21
C GLN A 102 3.95 -13.19 -12.68
N LYS A 103 3.28 -12.51 -13.62
CA LYS A 103 3.57 -12.63 -15.03
C LYS A 103 4.96 -12.08 -15.39
N LEU A 104 5.39 -10.97 -14.78
CA LEU A 104 6.73 -10.43 -14.93
C LEU A 104 7.81 -11.40 -14.44
N ILE A 105 7.60 -12.05 -13.30
CA ILE A 105 8.51 -13.10 -12.78
C ILE A 105 8.68 -14.20 -13.83
N LYS A 106 7.57 -14.74 -14.33
CA LYS A 106 7.61 -15.80 -15.36
C LYS A 106 8.32 -15.34 -16.63
N LEU A 107 8.03 -14.14 -17.12
CA LEU A 107 8.66 -13.63 -18.34
C LEU A 107 10.15 -13.36 -18.16
N ALA A 108 10.57 -12.98 -16.96
CA ALA A 108 11.98 -12.86 -16.63
C ALA A 108 12.68 -14.23 -16.59
N ASP A 109 12.05 -15.24 -15.98
CA ASP A 109 12.55 -16.62 -15.97
C ASP A 109 12.65 -17.19 -17.41
N ASP A 110 11.66 -16.89 -18.26
CA ASP A 110 11.60 -17.28 -19.68
C ASP A 110 12.51 -16.41 -20.57
N ARG A 111 13.21 -15.41 -20.01
CA ARG A 111 14.04 -14.42 -20.73
C ARG A 111 13.32 -13.72 -21.90
N ASN A 112 12.04 -13.43 -21.71
CA ASN A 112 11.20 -12.77 -22.72
C ASN A 112 11.11 -11.26 -22.44
N LEU A 113 12.05 -10.49 -23.00
CA LEU A 113 12.16 -9.05 -22.77
C LEU A 113 10.95 -8.27 -23.27
N ASP A 114 10.50 -8.52 -24.50
CA ASP A 114 9.36 -7.82 -25.10
C ASP A 114 8.06 -8.07 -24.31
N GLY A 115 7.84 -9.32 -23.92
CA GLY A 115 6.72 -9.70 -23.08
C GLY A 115 6.79 -9.02 -21.71
N ALA A 116 7.99 -8.97 -21.11
CA ALA A 116 8.21 -8.30 -19.84
C ALA A 116 7.96 -6.79 -19.94
N ALA A 117 8.41 -6.14 -21.01
CA ALA A 117 8.17 -4.72 -21.27
C ALA A 117 6.68 -4.41 -21.37
N PHE A 118 5.92 -5.19 -22.16
CA PHE A 118 4.47 -5.00 -22.28
C PHE A 118 3.73 -5.23 -20.96
N THR A 119 4.14 -6.26 -20.21
CA THR A 119 3.55 -6.58 -18.89
C THR A 119 3.88 -5.50 -17.86
N TYR A 120 5.06 -4.88 -17.92
CA TYR A 120 5.43 -3.75 -17.07
C TYR A 120 4.60 -2.51 -17.38
N MET A 121 4.37 -2.19 -18.66
CA MET A 121 3.46 -1.09 -19.04
C MET A 121 2.05 -1.31 -18.48
N GLN A 122 1.53 -2.54 -18.55
CA GLN A 122 0.24 -2.86 -17.93
C GLN A 122 0.27 -2.68 -16.40
N SER A 123 1.37 -3.05 -15.75
CA SER A 123 1.57 -2.85 -14.31
C SER A 123 1.53 -1.37 -13.93
N LEU A 124 2.18 -0.51 -14.72
CA LEU A 124 2.14 0.95 -14.53
C LEU A 124 0.71 1.49 -14.66
N THR A 125 -0.06 1.04 -15.66
CA THR A 125 -1.46 1.40 -15.81
C THR A 125 -2.26 1.04 -14.55
N MET A 126 -2.03 -0.13 -13.95
CA MET A 126 -2.74 -0.53 -12.72
C MET A 126 -2.43 0.40 -11.54
N CYS A 127 -1.18 0.83 -11.39
CA CYS A 127 -0.78 1.80 -10.37
C CYS A 127 -1.50 3.15 -10.56
N ILE A 128 -1.52 3.66 -11.79
CA ILE A 128 -2.16 4.94 -12.13
C ILE A 128 -3.67 4.86 -11.89
N SER A 129 -4.35 3.84 -12.42
CA SER A 129 -5.80 3.68 -12.28
C SER A 129 -6.22 3.51 -10.82
N CYS A 130 -5.46 2.74 -10.03
CA CYS A 130 -5.71 2.62 -8.60
C CYS A 130 -5.58 3.97 -7.88
N HIS A 131 -4.54 4.74 -8.19
CA HIS A 131 -4.31 6.05 -7.57
C HIS A 131 -5.35 7.09 -7.98
N GLN A 132 -5.82 7.07 -9.24
CA GLN A 132 -6.94 7.88 -9.69
C GLN A 132 -8.20 7.54 -8.91
N TYR A 133 -8.53 6.25 -8.78
CA TYR A 133 -9.69 5.80 -8.03
C TYR A 133 -9.62 6.16 -6.53
N CYS A 134 -8.45 5.97 -5.90
CA CYS A 134 -8.23 6.32 -4.50
C CYS A 134 -8.38 7.83 -4.25
N ARG A 135 -7.99 8.66 -5.21
CA ARG A 135 -8.06 10.12 -5.11
C ARG A 135 -9.45 10.64 -5.39
N ASP A 136 -10.05 10.21 -6.50
CA ASP A 136 -11.23 10.84 -7.06
C ASP A 136 -12.53 10.22 -6.53
N VAL A 137 -12.49 8.94 -6.12
CA VAL A 137 -13.68 8.20 -5.65
C VAL A 137 -13.61 7.91 -4.16
N LEU A 138 -12.53 7.27 -3.69
CA LEU A 138 -12.42 6.90 -2.28
C LEU A 138 -11.94 8.04 -1.38
N LYS A 139 -11.33 9.08 -1.96
CA LYS A 139 -10.77 10.23 -1.24
C LYS A 139 -9.85 9.84 -0.08
N ILE A 140 -9.06 8.78 -0.24
CA ILE A 140 -8.15 8.24 0.80
C ILE A 140 -7.07 9.25 1.22
N ALA A 141 -6.82 10.28 0.40
CA ALA A 141 -5.82 11.31 0.65
C ALA A 141 -6.42 12.72 0.91
N ASP A 142 -7.74 12.84 1.07
CA ASP A 142 -8.39 14.14 1.27
C ASP A 142 -8.49 14.49 2.76
N ASP A 143 -7.32 14.62 3.39
CA ASP A 143 -7.12 15.53 4.51
C ASP A 143 -5.99 16.47 4.10
N THR A 144 -6.28 17.76 4.14
CA THR A 144 -5.45 18.89 3.68
C THR A 144 -4.11 19.05 4.42
N ASP A 145 -3.74 18.08 5.27
CA ASP A 145 -2.56 18.06 6.13
C ASP A 145 -1.30 17.46 5.44
N SER A 146 -1.45 16.82 4.28
CA SER A 146 -0.35 16.07 3.63
C SER A 146 0.45 16.87 2.59
N ILE A 147 -0.06 18.01 2.10
CA ILE A 147 0.65 18.86 1.14
C ILE A 147 1.89 19.53 1.78
N ASP A 148 1.85 19.77 3.09
CA ASP A 148 2.96 20.36 3.85
C ASP A 148 4.12 19.36 4.12
N ARG A 149 3.96 18.08 3.79
CA ARG A 149 4.95 17.02 4.04
C ARG A 149 5.69 16.57 2.77
N VAL A 150 5.54 17.28 1.65
CA VAL A 150 6.31 17.00 0.42
C VAL A 150 7.76 17.41 0.64
N VAL A 151 8.61 16.43 0.91
CA VAL A 151 10.08 16.61 0.92
C VAL A 151 10.52 16.88 -0.52
N PRO A 152 11.17 18.02 -0.82
CA PRO A 152 11.68 18.28 -2.16
C PRO A 152 12.69 17.21 -2.55
N ILE A 153 12.51 16.64 -3.74
CA ILE A 153 13.53 15.81 -4.38
C ILE A 153 14.74 16.74 -4.60
N PRO A 154 15.93 16.44 -4.06
CA PRO A 154 17.11 17.23 -4.37
C PRO A 154 17.41 17.08 -5.85
N ILE A 155 16.98 18.06 -6.63
CA ILE A 155 17.58 18.36 -7.92
C ILE A 155 18.99 18.86 -7.61
N SER A 156 20.00 18.01 -7.81
CA SER A 156 21.37 18.51 -7.88
C SER A 156 21.37 19.62 -8.93
N GLU A 157 21.74 20.84 -8.53
CA GLU A 157 21.70 22.08 -9.32
C GLU A 157 22.67 22.10 -10.50
N GLU A 158 22.94 20.98 -11.14
CA GLU A 158 23.61 20.95 -12.45
C GLU A 158 22.55 21.01 -13.54
N GLU A 159 22.00 22.21 -13.72
CA GLU A 159 21.21 22.57 -14.89
C GLU A 159 22.06 22.33 -16.15
N PRO A 160 21.67 21.42 -17.08
CA PRO A 160 22.40 21.27 -18.32
C PRO A 160 22.30 22.58 -19.07
N GLN A 161 23.46 23.23 -19.24
CA GLN A 161 23.61 24.51 -19.92
C GLN A 161 22.71 24.56 -21.15
N ARG A 162 21.72 25.46 -21.07
CA ARG A 162 20.90 25.97 -22.16
C ARG A 162 21.66 25.84 -23.49
N LEU A 163 21.23 24.90 -24.33
CA LEU A 163 21.66 24.79 -25.71
C LEU A 163 21.62 26.19 -26.33
N ASP A 164 22.81 26.73 -26.56
CA ASP A 164 23.08 27.95 -27.30
C ASP A 164 22.19 27.96 -28.54
N LYS A 165 21.34 28.99 -28.66
CA LYS A 165 20.55 29.26 -29.86
C LYS A 165 21.50 29.67 -30.99
N ARG A 166 22.28 28.73 -31.51
CA ARG A 166 22.89 28.86 -32.84
C ARG A 166 21.80 28.64 -33.87
N SER A 167 21.32 29.78 -34.36
CA SER A 167 20.87 30.01 -35.74
C SER A 167 20.78 28.75 -36.60
N ILE A 168 19.56 28.26 -36.81
CA ILE A 168 19.24 27.39 -37.94
C ILE A 168 19.24 28.29 -39.18
N PRO A 169 20.17 28.14 -40.14
CA PRO A 169 20.04 28.83 -41.42
C PRO A 169 18.82 28.28 -42.18
N ARG A 170 18.06 29.18 -42.80
CA ARG A 170 16.90 28.86 -43.66
C ARG A 170 17.30 28.03 -44.87
#